data_AF-A0A7Z7NFH9-F1
#
_entry.id   AF-A0A7Z7NFH9-F1
#
_cell.length_a   1.000
_cell.length_b   1.000
_cell.length_c   1.000
_cell.angle_alpha   90.00
_cell.angle_beta   90.00
_cell.angle_gamma   90.00
#
_symmetry.space_group_name_H-M   'P 1'
#
loop_
_entity.id
_entity.type
_entity.pdbx_description
1 polymer ?
#
loop_
_entity_poly.entity_id
_entity_poly.type
_entity_poly.pdbx_seq_one_letter_code
_entity_poly.pdbx_strand_id
1 'polypeptide(L)' 'MALWNSHPRVYLPIEDEPNGEAKCPYCGALFVLAD' A
#
# COMPACT_ATOMS: atom_id res chain seq x y z
N MET A 1 -13.75 -6.95 -17.40
CA MET A 1 -13.19 -7.64 -16.22
C MET A 1 -12.95 -6.58 -15.17
N ALA A 2 -13.68 -6.60 -14.05
CA ALA A 2 -13.64 -5.49 -13.11
C ALA A 2 -12.26 -5.43 -12.43
N LEU A 3 -11.46 -4.42 -12.75
CA LEU A 3 -10.16 -4.12 -12.13
C LEU A 3 -10.28 -3.84 -10.60
N TRP A 4 -11.51 -3.72 -10.12
CA TRP A 4 -11.85 -3.21 -8.80
C TRP A 4 -11.66 -4.19 -7.64
N ASN A 5 -11.26 -5.45 -7.92
CA ASN A 5 -11.05 -6.48 -6.90
C ASN A 5 -9.78 -7.33 -7.15
N SER A 6 -8.74 -6.77 -7.77
CA SER A 6 -7.50 -7.52 -7.99
C SER A 6 -6.74 -7.86 -6.71
N HIS A 7 -7.08 -7.26 -5.56
CA HIS A 7 -6.58 -7.68 -4.26
C HIS A 7 -7.54 -7.32 -3.11
N PRO A 8 -7.53 -8.07 -1.99
CA PRO A 8 -8.28 -7.71 -0.79
C PRO A 8 -7.72 -6.44 -0.15
N ARG A 9 -8.57 -5.71 0.58
CA ARG A 9 -8.11 -4.57 1.38
C ARG A 9 -7.11 -5.09 2.41
N VAL A 10 -5.92 -4.49 2.42
CA VAL A 10 -4.84 -4.83 3.35
C VAL A 10 -4.34 -3.56 4.02
N TYR A 11 -3.93 -3.70 5.27
CA TYR A 11 -3.31 -2.62 6.03
C TYR A 11 -1.80 -2.72 5.85
N LEU A 12 -1.20 -1.64 5.36
CA LEU A 12 0.26 -1.51 5.29
C LEU A 12 0.72 -0.69 6.50
N PRO A 13 1.72 -1.16 7.27
CA PRO A 13 2.25 -0.46 8.43
C PRO A 13 3.20 0.68 8.02
N ILE A 14 2.68 1.67 7.28
CA ILE A 14 3.48 2.82 6.79
C ILE A 14 4.02 3.69 7.93
N GLU A 15 3.37 3.61 9.09
CA GLU A 15 3.67 4.37 10.31
C GLU A 15 4.90 3.82 11.06
N ASP A 16 5.23 2.54 10.85
CA ASP A 16 6.36 1.86 11.48
C ASP A 16 7.62 1.93 10.59
N GLU A 17 7.47 2.28 9.31
CA GLU A 17 8.61 2.41 8.39
C GLU A 17 9.37 3.74 8.61
N PRO A 18 10.70 3.70 8.80
CA PRO A 18 11.51 4.89 9.11
C PRO A 18 11.53 5.95 7.98
N ASN A 19 11.20 5.55 6.76
CA ASN A 19 11.07 6.46 5.61
C ASN A 19 9.62 6.90 5.34
N GLY A 20 8.63 6.34 6.06
CA GLY A 20 7.20 6.61 5.83
C GLY A 20 6.68 6.12 4.47
N GLU A 21 7.36 5.17 3.84
CA GLU A 21 6.99 4.64 2.51
C GLU A 21 6.71 3.15 2.64
N ALA A 22 5.56 2.68 2.15
CA ALA A 22 5.24 1.26 2.09
C ALA A 22 4.71 0.85 0.73
N LYS A 23 5.06 -0.37 0.31
CA LYS A 23 4.67 -0.91 -0.98
C LYS A 23 3.61 -1.99 -0.83
N CYS A 24 2.53 -1.89 -1.61
CA CYS A 24 1.51 -2.93 -1.62
C CYS A 24 2.07 -4.21 -2.28
N PRO A 25 2.01 -5.37 -1.60
CA PRO A 25 2.56 -6.63 -2.14
C PRO A 25 1.73 -7.19 -3.30
N TYR A 26 0.52 -6.69 -3.52
CA TYR A 26 -0.38 -7.18 -4.56
C TYR A 26 -0.33 -6.34 -5.84
N CYS A 27 -0.53 -5.02 -5.70
CA CYS A 27 -0.57 -4.11 -6.85
C CYS A 27 0.75 -3.36 -7.08
N GLY A 28 1.70 -3.45 -6.16
CA GLY A 28 2.99 -2.77 -6.25
C GLY A 28 2.92 -1.25 -6.07
N ALA A 29 1.75 -0.70 -5.71
CA ALA A 29 1.58 0.72 -5.42
C ALA A 29 2.48 1.13 -4.24
N LEU A 30 3.23 2.21 -4.43
CA LEU A 30 4.06 2.82 -3.39
C LEU A 30 3.23 3.91 -2.70
N PHE A 31 3.00 3.73 -1.41
CA PHE A 31 2.33 4.70 -0.56
C PHE A 31 3.40 5.44 0.23
N VAL A 32 3.31 6.76 0.27
CA VAL A 32 4.23 7.61 1.02
C VAL A 32 3.39 8.44 1.98
N LEU A 33 3.76 8.42 3.26
CA LEU A 33 3.19 9.23 4.31
C LEU A 33 3.70 10.66 4.12
N ALA A 34 2.91 11.49 3.43
CA ALA A 34 3.11 12.92 3.41
C ALA A 34 2.38 13.52 4.62
N ASP A 35 3.11 14.27 5.45
CA ASP A 35 2.60 15.04 6.60
C ASP A 35 1.40 15.93 6.22
#